data_AF-A0A4Q2UKI3-F1
#
_entry.id   AF-A0A4Q2UKI3-F1
#
_cell.length_a   1.000
_cell.length_b   1.000
_cell.length_c   1.000
_cell.angle_alpha   90.00
_cell.angle_beta   90.00
_cell.angle_gamma   90.00
#
_symmetry.space_group_name_H-M   'P 1'
#
loop_
_entity.id
_entity.type
_entity.pdbx_description
1 polymer ?
#
loop_
_entity_poly.entity_id
_entity_poly.type
_entity_poly.pdbx_seq_one_letter_code
_entity_poly.pdbx_strand_id
1 'polypeptide(L)'
;METIKAVKYSLLVAILTTSLSCGIKAVEKGTVITGTVQLNTGEPVEGYPLSVVGKKGTGFGVTNPVSRQDIRTDKNGTFSYQGLLKSGGLDGLGYELQWAYYFDVQGQSYSVDTIQASIPDTGINNTPGYQYDGYLFPGKQHEIKIILKKN
;
A
#
# COMPACT_ATOMS: atom_id res chain seq x y z
N MET A 1 30.95 32.30 -19.46
CA MET A 1 30.73 30.90 -18.98
C MET A 1 30.36 30.83 -17.49
N GLU A 2 30.60 31.87 -16.70
CA GLU A 2 30.35 31.88 -15.25
C GLU A 2 28.88 32.08 -14.85
N THR A 3 28.12 32.84 -15.64
CA THR A 3 26.69 33.13 -15.38
C THR A 3 25.81 31.88 -15.38
N ILE A 4 26.11 30.90 -16.24
CA ILE A 4 25.38 29.62 -16.33
C ILE A 4 25.63 28.75 -15.09
N LYS A 5 26.85 28.78 -14.55
CA LYS A 5 27.20 28.04 -13.31
C LYS A 5 26.47 28.63 -12.09
N ALA A 6 26.39 29.97 -12.01
CA ALA A 6 25.66 30.66 -10.96
C ALA A 6 24.15 30.34 -11.00
N VAL A 7 23.52 30.34 -12.19
CA VAL A 7 22.10 29.99 -12.33
C VAL A 7 21.82 28.54 -11.93
N LYS A 8 22.69 27.58 -12.30
CA LYS A 8 22.57 26.18 -11.87
C LYS A 8 22.68 26.02 -10.36
N TYR A 9 23.63 26.71 -9.73
CA TYR A 9 23.80 26.68 -8.27
C TYR A 9 22.60 27.30 -7.56
N SER A 10 22.09 28.44 -8.03
CA SER A 10 20.91 29.09 -7.45
C SER A 10 19.64 28.25 -7.60
N LEU A 11 19.45 27.54 -8.72
CA LEU A 11 18.30 26.66 -8.93
C LEU A 11 18.39 25.41 -8.03
N LEU A 12 19.57 24.81 -7.92
CA LEU A 12 19.82 23.65 -7.06
C LEU A 12 19.64 24.01 -5.59
N VAL A 13 20.19 25.15 -5.15
CA VAL A 13 20.00 25.68 -3.79
C VAL A 13 18.53 25.95 -3.56
N ALA A 14 17.81 26.59 -4.48
CA ALA A 14 16.39 26.88 -4.28
C ALA A 14 15.48 25.63 -4.26
N ILE A 15 15.88 24.54 -4.93
CA ILE A 15 15.26 23.21 -4.79
C ILE A 15 15.60 22.60 -3.41
N LEU A 16 16.86 22.67 -2.98
CA LEU A 16 17.33 22.10 -1.71
C LEU A 16 16.85 22.87 -0.47
N THR A 17 16.75 24.20 -0.56
CA THR A 17 16.27 25.10 0.49
C THR A 17 14.77 25.33 0.41
N THR A 18 14.05 24.62 -0.46
CA THR A 18 12.60 24.69 -0.65
C THR A 18 12.05 26.09 -0.98
N SER A 19 12.91 27.05 -1.35
CA SER A 19 12.51 28.42 -1.70
C SER A 19 11.87 28.52 -3.09
N LEU A 20 12.05 27.49 -3.93
CA LEU A 20 11.18 27.17 -5.06
C LEU A 20 10.06 26.23 -4.61
N SER A 21 9.25 26.63 -3.62
CA SER A 21 8.00 25.94 -3.30
C SER A 21 6.97 26.26 -4.39
N CYS A 22 7.20 25.80 -5.62
CA CYS A 22 6.12 25.63 -6.57
C CYS A 22 5.25 24.52 -5.98
N GLY A 23 4.23 24.92 -5.20
CA GLY A 23 3.56 24.11 -4.19
C GLY A 23 3.26 22.68 -4.65
N ILE A 24 4.12 21.73 -4.25
CA ILE A 24 3.85 20.31 -4.39
C ILE A 24 2.77 19.98 -3.36
N LYS A 25 1.52 20.29 -3.70
CA LYS A 25 0.36 19.89 -2.91
C LYS A 25 0.17 18.39 -3.11
N ALA A 26 -0.14 17.67 -2.04
CA ALA A 26 -0.60 16.30 -2.15
C ALA A 26 -1.84 16.26 -3.06
N VAL A 27 -1.79 15.48 -4.14
CA VAL A 27 -2.89 15.34 -5.09
C VAL A 27 -3.59 14.01 -4.83
N GLU A 28 -4.92 14.01 -4.87
CA GLU A 28 -5.69 12.77 -4.81
C GLU A 28 -5.49 11.94 -6.07
N LYS A 29 -5.18 10.65 -5.88
CA LYS A 29 -4.92 9.70 -6.94
C LYS A 29 -5.85 8.49 -6.78
N GLY A 30 -6.60 8.18 -7.82
CA GLY A 30 -7.42 6.97 -7.90
C GLY A 30 -6.52 5.74 -7.78
N THR A 31 -6.75 4.96 -6.74
CA THR A 31 -6.00 3.75 -6.42
C THR A 31 -6.97 2.59 -6.40
N VAL A 32 -6.59 1.50 -7.05
CA VAL A 32 -7.36 0.26 -7.08
C VAL A 32 -6.54 -0.81 -6.39
N ILE A 33 -7.18 -1.55 -5.49
CA ILE A 33 -6.57 -2.68 -4.80
C ILE A 33 -7.52 -3.85 -4.98
N THR A 34 -7.08 -4.88 -5.66
CA THR A 34 -7.82 -6.13 -5.82
C THR A 34 -7.02 -7.27 -5.25
N GLY A 35 -7.69 -8.34 -4.86
CA GLY A 35 -6.97 -9.49 -4.39
C GLY A 35 -7.82 -10.66 -3.99
N THR A 36 -7.14 -11.74 -3.60
CA THR A 36 -7.76 -12.96 -3.13
C THR A 36 -7.14 -13.41 -1.81
N VAL A 37 -7.96 -14.06 -0.99
CA VAL A 37 -7.55 -14.79 0.21
C VAL A 37 -7.99 -16.23 0.05
N GLN A 38 -7.03 -17.14 0.11
CA GLN A 38 -7.26 -18.56 -0.05
C GLN A 38 -6.46 -19.35 0.97
N LEU A 39 -6.92 -20.56 1.27
CA LEU A 39 -6.14 -21.56 1.98
C LEU A 39 -4.98 -22.04 1.10
N ASN A 40 -3.97 -22.64 1.71
CA ASN A 40 -2.86 -23.29 1.01
C ASN A 40 -3.31 -24.50 0.18
N THR A 41 -4.52 -25.01 0.42
CA THR A 41 -5.23 -25.99 -0.41
C THR A 41 -5.81 -25.39 -1.70
N GLY A 42 -5.87 -24.06 -1.81
CA GLY A 42 -6.49 -23.33 -2.92
C GLY A 42 -7.95 -22.94 -2.68
N GLU A 43 -8.56 -23.37 -1.58
CA GLU A 43 -9.95 -23.03 -1.25
C GLU A 43 -10.10 -21.55 -0.86
N PRO A 44 -11.14 -20.84 -1.35
CA PRO A 44 -11.34 -19.44 -1.01
C PRO A 44 -11.75 -19.24 0.45
N VAL A 45 -11.37 -18.10 1.03
CA VAL A 45 -11.74 -17.74 2.41
C VAL A 45 -12.71 -16.57 2.41
N GLU A 46 -13.98 -16.84 2.74
CA GLU A 46 -15.02 -15.82 2.86
C GLU A 46 -14.91 -15.02 4.17
N GLY A 47 -15.25 -13.73 4.12
CA GLY A 47 -15.37 -12.88 5.32
C GLY A 47 -14.06 -12.49 5.99
N TYR A 48 -12.92 -12.79 5.37
CA TYR A 48 -11.60 -12.46 5.88
C TYR A 48 -11.44 -10.94 6.01
N PRO A 49 -11.04 -10.41 7.19
CA PRO A 49 -10.98 -8.99 7.43
C PRO A 49 -9.68 -8.38 6.90
N LEU A 50 -9.81 -7.33 6.09
CA LEU A 50 -8.73 -6.46 5.66
C LEU A 50 -9.08 -4.99 5.94
N SER A 51 -8.07 -4.14 6.01
CA SER A 51 -8.28 -2.70 6.17
C SER A 51 -7.26 -1.90 5.36
N VAL A 52 -7.73 -0.91 4.60
CA VAL A 52 -6.84 0.13 4.03
C VAL A 52 -6.70 1.24 5.07
N VAL A 53 -5.48 1.46 5.53
CA VAL A 53 -5.17 2.43 6.59
C VAL A 53 -4.29 3.53 6.02
N GLY A 54 -4.74 4.78 6.17
CA GLY A 54 -3.91 5.96 5.94
C GLY A 54 -3.22 6.35 7.24
N LYS A 55 -1.91 6.53 7.22
CA LYS A 55 -1.07 6.92 8.36
C LYS A 55 -0.43 8.27 8.10
N LYS A 56 -0.30 9.09 9.15
CA LYS A 56 0.42 10.37 9.10
C LYS A 56 1.83 10.23 9.67
N GLY A 57 2.83 10.58 8.86
CA GLY A 57 4.26 10.47 9.15
C GLY A 57 5.00 9.57 8.14
N THR A 58 6.19 9.97 7.70
CA THR A 58 7.02 9.23 6.72
C THR A 58 7.86 8.11 7.34
N GLY A 59 7.42 7.53 8.46
CA GLY A 59 8.18 6.53 9.22
C GLY A 59 7.46 5.20 9.32
N PHE A 60 8.20 4.11 9.14
CA PHE A 60 7.76 2.76 9.47
C PHE A 60 7.41 2.70 10.97
N GLY A 61 6.21 2.23 11.34
CA GLY A 61 5.79 2.10 12.74
C GLY A 61 5.15 3.34 13.38
N VAL A 62 4.88 4.43 12.64
CA VAL A 62 4.16 5.59 13.19
C VAL A 62 2.65 5.28 13.31
N THR A 63 2.14 5.35 14.54
CA THR A 63 0.85 4.79 14.99
C THR A 63 -0.34 5.75 14.93
N ASN A 64 -0.30 6.80 14.10
CA ASN A 64 -1.42 7.74 13.99
C ASN A 64 -2.22 7.47 12.71
N PRO A 65 -3.14 6.47 12.71
CA PRO A 65 -4.05 6.28 11.60
C PRO A 65 -4.94 7.52 11.49
N VAL A 66 -5.00 8.09 10.30
CA VAL A 66 -5.87 9.24 9.98
C VAL A 66 -7.09 8.82 9.18
N SER A 67 -7.04 7.66 8.54
CA SER A 67 -8.18 7.06 7.86
C SER A 67 -8.09 5.54 7.93
N ARG A 68 -9.24 4.89 7.98
CA ARG A 68 -9.35 3.43 7.91
C ARG A 68 -10.59 3.08 7.09
N GLN A 69 -10.43 2.18 6.14
CA GLN A 69 -11.54 1.57 5.41
C GLN A 69 -11.45 0.06 5.57
N ASP A 70 -12.46 -0.53 6.19
CA ASP A 70 -12.55 -1.98 6.33
C ASP A 70 -13.13 -2.62 5.07
N ILE A 71 -12.58 -3.78 4.73
CA ILE A 71 -12.91 -4.60 3.57
C ILE A 71 -13.05 -6.04 4.06
N ARG A 72 -13.96 -6.80 3.47
CA ARG A 72 -14.07 -8.23 3.70
C ARG A 72 -14.07 -8.97 2.37
N THR A 73 -13.51 -10.16 2.37
CA THR A 73 -13.60 -11.04 1.20
C THR A 73 -15.03 -11.54 1.00
N ASP A 74 -15.41 -11.70 -0.26
CA ASP A 74 -16.65 -12.34 -0.66
C ASP A 74 -16.56 -13.87 -0.60
N LYS A 75 -17.64 -14.57 -1.00
CA LYS A 75 -17.72 -16.04 -1.07
C LYS A 75 -16.65 -16.70 -1.96
N ASN A 76 -16.05 -15.96 -2.89
CA ASN A 76 -14.97 -16.45 -3.75
C ASN A 76 -13.60 -16.11 -3.17
N GLY A 77 -13.54 -15.63 -1.92
CA GLY A 77 -12.31 -15.17 -1.28
C GLY A 77 -11.76 -13.89 -1.90
N THR A 78 -12.55 -13.17 -2.71
CA THR A 78 -12.09 -12.00 -3.46
C THR A 78 -12.38 -10.72 -2.68
N PHE A 79 -11.48 -9.75 -2.74
CA PHE A 79 -11.71 -8.40 -2.23
C PHE A 79 -11.33 -7.35 -3.27
N SER A 80 -11.99 -6.19 -3.19
CA SER A 80 -11.71 -5.04 -4.03
C SER A 80 -11.91 -3.76 -3.25
N TYR A 81 -11.04 -2.79 -3.51
CA TYR A 81 -11.11 -1.44 -3.00
C TYR A 81 -10.78 -0.49 -4.14
N GLN A 82 -11.59 0.55 -4.29
CA GLN A 82 -11.33 1.67 -5.16
C GLN A 82 -11.52 2.95 -4.37
N GLY A 83 -10.47 3.78 -4.29
CA GLY A 83 -10.51 5.01 -3.52
C GLY A 83 -9.48 6.03 -3.96
N LEU A 84 -9.66 7.26 -3.48
CA LEU A 84 -8.75 8.37 -3.71
C LEU A 84 -7.73 8.42 -2.58
N LEU A 85 -6.48 8.10 -2.87
CA LEU A 85 -5.36 8.16 -1.93
C LEU A 85 -4.51 9.39 -2.26
N LYS A 86 -4.06 10.14 -1.25
CA LYS A 86 -3.24 11.34 -1.45
C LYS A 86 -1.80 10.95 -1.79
N SER A 87 -1.26 11.48 -2.89
CA SER A 87 0.15 11.26 -3.26
C SER A 87 1.07 11.91 -2.22
N GLY A 88 1.90 11.10 -1.55
CA GLY A 88 2.84 11.56 -0.54
C GLY A 88 3.82 12.62 -1.09
N GLY A 89 3.61 13.86 -0.69
CA GLY A 89 4.50 14.99 -0.93
C GLY A 89 4.18 16.04 0.11
N LEU A 90 5.08 16.23 1.08
CA LEU A 90 5.03 17.20 2.19
C LEU A 90 4.10 16.89 3.39
N ASP A 91 2.93 16.28 3.23
CA ASP A 91 2.04 15.96 4.38
C ASP A 91 2.35 14.64 5.11
N GLY A 92 3.30 13.86 4.57
CA GLY A 92 3.77 12.61 5.16
C GLY A 92 2.72 11.50 5.24
N LEU A 93 1.70 11.49 4.39
CA LEU A 93 0.69 10.44 4.38
C LEU A 93 1.19 9.18 3.67
N GLY A 94 1.25 8.06 4.39
CA GLY A 94 1.49 6.72 3.87
C GLY A 94 0.20 5.90 3.93
N TYR A 95 0.07 4.91 3.03
CA TYR A 95 -1.09 4.01 3.02
C TYR A 95 -0.61 2.56 3.10
N GLU A 96 -1.35 1.75 3.83
CA GLU A 96 -1.09 0.32 3.93
C GLU A 96 -2.38 -0.49 3.89
N LEU A 97 -2.29 -1.70 3.34
CA LEU A 97 -3.25 -2.77 3.52
C LEU A 97 -2.86 -3.55 4.77
N GLN A 98 -3.73 -3.57 5.77
CA GLN A 98 -3.63 -4.45 6.93
C GLN A 98 -4.52 -5.68 6.74
N TRP A 99 -4.09 -6.80 7.32
CA TRP A 99 -4.82 -8.06 7.37
C TRP A 99 -4.69 -8.68 8.76
N ALA A 100 -5.62 -9.55 9.13
CA ALA A 100 -5.47 -10.36 10.34
C ALA A 100 -4.36 -11.41 10.14
N TYR A 101 -3.41 -11.53 11.05
CA TYR A 101 -2.38 -12.58 10.94
C TYR A 101 -2.94 -13.97 11.25
N TYR A 102 -3.89 -14.05 12.18
CA TYR A 102 -4.64 -15.26 12.53
C TYR A 102 -6.11 -15.10 12.16
N PHE A 103 -6.72 -16.16 11.65
CA PHE A 103 -8.14 -16.16 11.30
C PHE A 103 -8.74 -17.55 11.45
N ASP A 104 -9.95 -17.63 12.02
CA ASP A 104 -10.66 -18.88 12.19
C ASP A 104 -11.63 -19.12 11.04
N VAL A 105 -11.49 -20.26 10.37
CA VAL A 105 -12.39 -20.73 9.31
C VAL A 105 -13.12 -21.95 9.85
N GLN A 106 -14.45 -21.84 10.04
CA GLN A 106 -15.30 -22.96 10.50
C GLN A 106 -14.80 -23.64 11.79
N GLY A 107 -14.25 -22.85 12.73
CA GLY A 107 -13.74 -23.37 14.01
C GLY A 107 -12.32 -23.94 13.96
N GLN A 108 -11.63 -23.82 12.82
CA GLN A 108 -10.21 -24.16 12.69
C GLN A 108 -9.38 -22.90 12.49
N SER A 109 -8.26 -22.81 13.22
CA SER A 109 -7.40 -21.64 13.17
C SER A 109 -6.33 -21.74 12.07
N TYR A 110 -6.20 -20.67 11.31
CA TYR A 110 -5.22 -20.52 10.25
C TYR A 110 -4.34 -19.29 10.52
N SER A 111 -3.12 -19.31 10.01
CA SER A 111 -2.22 -18.15 9.98
C SER A 111 -1.82 -17.80 8.56
N VAL A 112 -1.42 -16.54 8.35
CA VAL A 112 -0.85 -16.11 7.08
C VAL A 112 0.48 -16.82 6.85
N ASP A 113 0.55 -17.58 5.76
CA ASP A 113 1.74 -18.30 5.31
C ASP A 113 2.54 -17.45 4.31
N THR A 114 1.86 -17.00 3.25
CA THR A 114 2.49 -16.27 2.15
C THR A 114 1.61 -15.11 1.71
N ILE A 115 2.24 -13.98 1.38
CA ILE A 115 1.59 -12.86 0.70
C ILE A 115 2.36 -12.54 -0.56
N GLN A 116 1.64 -12.47 -1.68
CA GLN A 116 2.14 -12.10 -2.97
C GLN A 116 1.46 -10.79 -3.37
N ALA A 117 2.21 -9.84 -3.90
CA ALA A 117 1.67 -8.59 -4.40
C ALA A 117 2.36 -8.19 -5.70
N SER A 118 1.57 -7.72 -6.66
CA SER A 118 2.06 -7.15 -7.91
C SER A 118 1.47 -5.76 -8.12
N ILE A 119 2.21 -4.93 -8.85
CA ILE A 119 1.78 -3.61 -9.31
C ILE A 119 1.95 -3.65 -10.82
N PRO A 120 0.89 -3.89 -11.62
CA PRO A 120 1.02 -4.20 -13.05
C PRO A 120 1.78 -3.14 -13.86
N ASP A 121 1.53 -1.85 -13.59
CA ASP A 121 2.20 -0.72 -14.24
C ASP A 121 3.66 -0.53 -13.79
N THR A 122 4.05 -1.27 -12.76
CA THR A 122 5.36 -1.37 -12.10
C THR A 122 6.51 -1.90 -12.94
N GLY A 123 6.22 -3.00 -13.64
CA GLY A 123 7.21 -4.05 -13.88
C GLY A 123 7.82 -4.65 -12.59
N ILE A 124 7.31 -4.27 -11.40
CA ILE A 124 7.78 -4.77 -10.11
C ILE A 124 7.05 -6.07 -9.81
N ASN A 125 7.69 -7.17 -10.18
CA ASN A 125 7.38 -8.48 -9.63
C ASN A 125 8.20 -8.63 -8.35
N ASN A 126 7.55 -8.47 -7.20
CA ASN A 126 8.20 -8.84 -5.95
C ASN A 126 8.53 -10.34 -6.03
N THR A 127 9.82 -10.68 -5.94
CA THR A 127 10.32 -12.05 -6.03
C THR A 127 9.60 -12.91 -4.97
N PRO A 128 9.30 -14.19 -5.25
CA PRO A 128 8.78 -15.09 -4.21
C PRO A 128 9.70 -15.03 -2.98
N GLY A 129 9.17 -14.54 -1.86
CA GLY A 129 9.95 -14.33 -0.62
C GLY A 129 10.20 -12.88 -0.21
N TYR A 130 9.88 -11.88 -1.05
CA TYR A 130 9.69 -10.51 -0.54
C TYR A 130 8.37 -10.45 0.21
N GLN A 131 8.44 -10.28 1.54
CA GLN A 131 7.28 -9.98 2.36
C GLN A 131 6.69 -8.66 1.87
N TYR A 132 5.57 -8.72 1.14
CA TYR A 132 4.72 -7.56 0.99
C TYR A 132 4.27 -7.15 2.40
N ASP A 133 4.75 -6.00 2.85
CA ASP A 133 4.53 -5.43 4.18
C ASP A 133 3.21 -4.66 4.30
N GLY A 134 2.45 -4.64 3.21
CA GLY A 134 1.17 -3.95 3.11
C GLY A 134 1.25 -2.58 2.46
N TYR A 135 2.43 -2.07 2.06
CA TYR A 135 2.52 -0.71 1.54
C TYR A 135 1.71 -0.50 0.24
N LEU A 136 1.01 0.65 0.18
CA LEU A 136 0.18 1.04 -0.95
C LEU A 136 0.72 2.31 -1.61
N PHE A 137 0.82 2.28 -2.94
CA PHE A 137 1.24 3.39 -3.78
C PHE A 137 0.01 4.09 -4.35
N PRO A 138 -0.26 5.35 -3.97
CA PRO A 138 -1.35 6.14 -4.54
C PRO A 138 -1.26 6.25 -6.06
N GLY A 139 -2.38 6.10 -6.75
CA GLY A 139 -2.44 6.21 -8.21
C GLY A 139 -2.02 4.95 -8.97
N LYS A 140 -1.82 3.85 -8.26
CA LYS A 140 -1.44 2.55 -8.83
C LYS A 140 -2.55 1.52 -8.60
N GLN A 141 -2.57 0.52 -9.48
CA GLN A 141 -3.30 -0.72 -9.27
C GLN A 141 -2.43 -1.70 -8.51
N HIS A 142 -2.98 -2.31 -7.46
CA HIS A 142 -2.35 -3.33 -6.65
C HIS A 142 -3.16 -4.62 -6.78
N GLU A 143 -2.48 -5.73 -7.05
CA GLU A 143 -3.08 -7.07 -7.04
C GLU A 143 -2.41 -7.91 -5.95
N ILE A 144 -3.19 -8.43 -5.02
CA ILE A 144 -2.68 -9.04 -3.79
C ILE A 144 -3.27 -10.44 -3.62
N LYS A 145 -2.44 -11.39 -3.27
CA LYS A 145 -2.86 -12.76 -2.95
C LYS A 145 -2.33 -13.14 -1.58
N ILE A 146 -3.24 -13.45 -0.66
CA ILE A 146 -2.93 -13.91 0.69
C ILE A 146 -3.23 -15.41 0.77
N ILE A 147 -2.24 -16.18 1.22
CA ILE A 147 -2.35 -17.62 1.41
C ILE A 147 -2.32 -17.91 2.91
N LEU A 148 -3.36 -18.58 3.40
CA LEU A 148 -3.47 -19.02 4.78
C LEU A 148 -3.08 -20.49 4.91
N LYS A 149 -2.40 -20.85 6.00
CA LYS A 149 -2.06 -22.23 6.34
C LYS A 149 -2.65 -22.59 7.69
N LYS A 150 -3.12 -23.82 7.79
CA LYS A 150 -3.63 -24.39 9.04
C LYS A 150 -2.52 -24.42 10.08
N ASN A 151 -2.81 -23.94 11.29
CA ASN A 151 -1.91 -24.02 12.44
C ASN A 151 -1.79 -25.46 12.96
#